data_AF-A0A5N5D4S9-F1
#
_entry.id   AF-A0A5N5D4S9-F1
#
_cell.length_a   1.000
_cell.length_b   1.000
_cell.length_c   1.000
_cell.angle_alpha   90.00
_cell.angle_beta   90.00
_cell.angle_gamma   90.00
#
_symmetry.space_group_name_H-M   'P 1'
#
loop_
_entity.id
_entity.type
_entity.pdbx_description
1 polymer ?
#
loop_
_entity_poly.entity_id
_entity_poly.type
_entity_poly.pdbx_seq_one_letter_code
_entity_poly.pdbx_strand_id
1 'polypeptide(L)'
;MALPQSASQQGHGSSDSEAPPPNPGAPTTIFDDDDDDDERRQCKGICRTGSQCKNHIKAYSWRVKGVHFCHYHKHQAEDPLARALAANRRLSARLAAASLGSEGENLHQSRDEEVIKDLEAKLAAANQTVANLCQSRDEEVRDLRARLVAADQATGNLRESRDEEVRDLKARLAAADQTAANLRQSRDEEATANRNLLATRVAAAERTAVSLRSERARLERRLEASERERAELARKNAELARKNVEGDRTTRDALEVEASELLRGEQQERSARALQEAAERAGKTEKKKKTLSAVAERLKSKLRVMWRGA
;
A
#
# COMPACT_ATOMS: atom_id res chain seq x y z
N MET A 1 -10.26 -0.04 -19.56
CA MET A 1 -10.09 -1.12 -18.56
C MET A 1 -11.38 -1.18 -17.75
N ALA A 2 -12.44 -1.76 -18.29
CA ALA A 2 -12.78 -3.20 -18.30
C ALA A 2 -13.09 -3.73 -16.89
N LEU A 3 -14.40 -3.84 -16.63
CA LEU A 3 -15.06 -4.55 -15.52
C LEU A 3 -14.65 -6.04 -15.46
N PRO A 4 -14.96 -6.72 -14.36
CA PRO A 4 -15.39 -8.11 -14.44
C PRO A 4 -16.82 -8.33 -13.91
N GLN A 5 -17.55 -9.09 -14.71
CA GLN A 5 -18.79 -9.81 -14.43
C GLN A 5 -18.49 -11.14 -13.72
N SER A 6 -19.50 -11.70 -13.01
CA SER A 6 -19.93 -13.13 -12.92
C SER A 6 -20.76 -13.27 -11.64
N ALA A 7 -22.08 -13.54 -11.61
CA ALA A 7 -22.94 -14.59 -12.19
C ALA A 7 -23.18 -15.81 -11.27
N SER A 8 -24.46 -15.99 -10.93
CA SER A 8 -25.23 -17.23 -10.67
C SER A 8 -24.98 -18.10 -9.42
N GLN A 9 -26.04 -18.23 -8.60
CA GLN A 9 -26.69 -19.55 -8.39
C GLN A 9 -28.15 -19.40 -7.92
N GLN A 10 -29.02 -20.15 -8.59
CA GLN A 10 -30.44 -20.37 -8.34
C GLN A 10 -30.62 -21.50 -7.32
N GLY A 11 -31.73 -21.47 -6.56
CA GLY A 11 -32.21 -22.59 -5.77
C GLY A 11 -33.66 -22.39 -5.35
N HIS A 12 -34.59 -22.98 -6.11
CA HIS A 12 -36.03 -23.06 -5.82
C HIS A 12 -36.34 -24.13 -4.76
N GLY A 13 -37.44 -23.95 -4.03
CA GLY A 13 -38.01 -25.02 -3.19
C GLY A 13 -39.23 -24.60 -2.36
N SER A 14 -40.38 -24.40 -3.02
CA SER A 14 -41.71 -24.38 -2.40
C SER A 14 -42.06 -25.74 -1.80
N SER A 15 -42.78 -25.79 -0.68
CA SER A 15 -44.13 -26.40 -0.60
C SER A 15 -44.75 -26.26 0.80
N ASP A 16 -45.89 -25.55 0.84
CA ASP A 16 -46.96 -25.71 1.81
C ASP A 16 -47.60 -27.10 1.68
N SER A 17 -48.13 -27.67 2.78
CA SER A 17 -49.31 -28.55 2.75
C SER A 17 -49.91 -28.73 4.16
N GLU A 18 -51.21 -28.45 4.20
CA GLU A 18 -52.17 -28.54 5.30
C GLU A 18 -52.36 -29.96 5.90
N ALA A 19 -52.88 -29.98 7.13
CA ALA A 19 -53.40 -31.15 7.82
C ALA A 19 -54.73 -31.68 7.22
N PRO A 20 -55.15 -32.90 7.59
CA PRO A 20 -56.43 -33.02 8.33
C PRO A 20 -56.49 -34.16 9.40
N PRO A 21 -57.38 -34.05 10.42
CA PRO A 21 -57.84 -35.14 11.30
C PRO A 21 -59.23 -35.70 10.86
N PRO A 22 -59.99 -36.45 11.70
CA PRO A 22 -59.82 -37.80 12.30
C PRO A 22 -60.93 -38.79 11.80
N ASN A 23 -61.28 -39.85 12.58
CA ASN A 23 -62.62 -40.51 12.75
C ASN A 23 -62.70 -42.07 12.53
N PRO A 24 -63.83 -42.80 12.82
CA PRO A 24 -64.01 -43.75 13.96
C PRO A 24 -64.71 -45.11 13.60
N GLY A 25 -65.05 -45.94 14.60
CA GLY A 25 -66.05 -47.05 14.53
C GLY A 25 -65.49 -48.41 14.08
N ALA A 26 -66.00 -49.59 14.47
CA ALA A 26 -67.34 -50.00 14.90
C ALA A 26 -67.32 -51.47 15.48
N PRO A 27 -68.45 -52.16 15.79
CA PRO A 27 -68.62 -53.06 16.94
C PRO A 27 -68.99 -54.53 16.58
N THR A 28 -69.21 -55.40 17.59
CA THR A 28 -70.15 -56.52 17.45
C THR A 28 -70.80 -56.92 18.77
N THR A 29 -72.09 -57.17 18.65
CA THR A 29 -73.15 -57.47 19.61
C THR A 29 -73.60 -58.94 19.45
N ILE A 30 -74.62 -59.32 20.23
CA ILE A 30 -75.69 -60.32 19.96
C ILE A 30 -75.40 -61.83 20.21
N PHE A 31 -76.06 -62.46 21.20
CA PHE A 31 -77.38 -63.13 21.06
C PHE A 31 -77.76 -63.88 22.35
N ASP A 32 -78.93 -63.53 22.87
CA ASP A 32 -79.84 -64.35 23.67
C ASP A 32 -80.32 -65.56 22.84
N ASP A 33 -80.58 -66.69 23.48
CA ASP A 33 -81.55 -67.69 23.01
C ASP A 33 -82.15 -68.43 24.23
N ASP A 34 -83.35 -67.98 24.58
CA ASP A 34 -84.41 -68.71 25.25
C ASP A 34 -84.70 -70.05 24.54
N ASP A 35 -85.15 -71.07 25.28
CA ASP A 35 -86.37 -71.83 24.95
C ASP A 35 -86.48 -73.17 25.71
N ASP A 36 -87.64 -73.30 26.37
CA ASP A 36 -88.46 -74.48 26.57
C ASP A 36 -87.99 -75.62 27.50
N ASP A 37 -88.40 -75.42 28.76
CA ASP A 37 -88.98 -76.39 29.70
C ASP A 37 -90.03 -77.34 29.06
N ASP A 38 -89.56 -78.25 28.21
CA ASP A 38 -90.17 -79.58 28.13
C ASP A 38 -89.31 -80.51 28.97
N GLU A 39 -89.89 -81.10 30.03
CA GLU A 39 -89.30 -82.15 30.85
C GLU A 39 -88.91 -83.38 29.99
N ARG A 40 -87.85 -83.26 29.20
CA ARG A 40 -87.19 -84.34 28.46
C ARG A 40 -86.48 -85.18 29.49
N ARG A 41 -87.22 -86.09 30.14
CA ARG A 41 -86.70 -87.06 31.10
C ARG A 41 -85.66 -87.93 30.39
N GLN A 42 -84.40 -87.50 30.44
CA GLN A 42 -83.27 -88.20 29.84
C GLN A 42 -82.95 -89.43 30.69
N CYS A 43 -82.53 -90.50 30.01
CA CYS A 43 -82.07 -91.69 30.69
C CYS A 43 -80.87 -91.40 31.58
N LYS A 44 -81.00 -91.69 32.88
CA LYS A 44 -79.86 -91.65 33.81
C LYS A 44 -79.02 -92.91 33.79
N GLY A 45 -79.27 -93.82 32.84
CA GLY A 45 -78.42 -94.97 32.57
C GLY A 45 -77.09 -94.54 31.97
N ILE A 46 -76.06 -95.35 32.16
CA ILE A 46 -74.70 -95.12 31.66
C ILE A 46 -74.42 -96.18 30.60
N CYS A 47 -74.12 -95.74 29.38
CA CYS A 47 -73.79 -96.64 28.28
C CYS A 47 -72.46 -97.37 28.58
N ARG A 48 -72.17 -98.46 27.85
CA ARG A 48 -70.91 -99.21 28.00
C ARG A 48 -69.65 -98.35 27.88
N THR A 49 -69.73 -97.24 27.15
CA THR A 49 -68.66 -96.23 26.93
C THR A 49 -68.40 -95.32 28.13
N GLY A 50 -69.17 -95.42 29.22
CA GLY A 50 -69.03 -94.56 30.39
C GLY A 50 -69.71 -93.19 30.28
N SER A 51 -70.26 -92.85 29.11
CA SER A 51 -71.05 -91.64 28.89
C SER A 51 -72.48 -91.79 29.40
N GLN A 52 -73.06 -90.69 29.87
CA GLN A 52 -74.48 -90.62 30.23
C GLN A 52 -75.34 -90.91 28.99
N CYS A 53 -76.34 -91.79 29.13
CA CYS A 53 -77.22 -92.17 28.04
C CYS A 53 -78.04 -90.95 27.59
N LYS A 54 -77.84 -90.53 26.34
CA LYS A 54 -78.57 -89.40 25.76
C LYS A 54 -79.97 -89.78 25.25
N ASN A 55 -80.42 -91.02 25.45
CA ASN A 55 -81.76 -91.44 24.99
C ASN A 55 -82.85 -90.76 25.82
N HIS A 56 -83.78 -90.11 25.12
CA HIS A 56 -85.00 -89.58 25.71
C HIS A 56 -85.96 -90.70 26.09
N ILE A 57 -86.59 -90.56 27.25
CA ILE A 57 -87.46 -91.60 27.79
C ILE A 57 -88.94 -91.22 27.64
N LYS A 58 -89.75 -92.10 27.03
CA LYS A 58 -91.21 -91.96 26.91
C LYS A 58 -91.94 -92.41 28.19
N ALA A 59 -93.22 -92.04 28.34
CA ALA A 59 -94.04 -92.20 29.55
C ALA A 59 -94.02 -93.58 30.25
N TYR A 60 -93.74 -94.67 29.52
CA TYR A 60 -93.68 -96.05 30.04
C TYR A 60 -92.27 -96.50 30.41
N SER A 61 -91.63 -95.80 31.35
CA SER A 61 -90.24 -96.04 31.71
C SER A 61 -90.03 -96.69 33.06
N TRP A 62 -88.90 -97.39 33.18
CA TRP A 62 -88.51 -98.04 34.41
C TRP A 62 -88.10 -96.97 35.42
N ARG A 63 -88.91 -96.83 36.47
CA ARG A 63 -88.74 -95.84 37.52
C ARG A 63 -88.32 -96.55 38.81
N VAL A 64 -87.12 -96.25 39.29
CA VAL A 64 -86.64 -96.72 40.60
C VAL A 64 -86.27 -95.49 41.42
N LYS A 65 -86.96 -95.30 42.56
CA LYS A 65 -86.78 -94.14 43.46
C LYS A 65 -86.82 -92.78 42.73
N GLY A 66 -87.74 -92.60 41.78
CA GLY A 66 -87.91 -91.35 41.03
C GLY A 66 -86.96 -91.13 39.85
N VAL A 67 -86.00 -92.03 39.60
CA VAL A 67 -85.06 -91.94 38.46
C VAL A 67 -85.53 -92.82 37.31
N HIS A 68 -85.52 -92.26 36.08
CA HIS A 68 -85.99 -92.94 34.87
C HIS A 68 -84.83 -93.57 34.09
N PHE A 69 -85.01 -94.81 33.67
CA PHE A 69 -84.07 -95.56 32.83
C PHE A 69 -84.77 -95.99 31.53
N CYS A 70 -84.06 -95.90 30.40
CA CYS A 70 -84.53 -96.45 29.14
C CYS A 70 -84.39 -97.97 29.15
N HIS A 71 -85.06 -98.65 28.22
CA HIS A 71 -85.10 -100.10 28.17
C HIS A 71 -83.70 -100.76 28.16
N TYR A 72 -82.73 -100.14 27.47
CA TYR A 72 -81.34 -100.62 27.41
C TYR A 72 -80.58 -100.55 28.74
N HIS A 73 -81.07 -99.76 29.70
CA HIS A 73 -80.46 -99.60 31.02
C HIS A 73 -81.32 -100.15 32.16
N LYS A 74 -82.32 -101.00 31.83
CA LYS A 74 -83.16 -101.70 32.82
C LYS A 74 -82.32 -102.46 33.86
N HIS A 75 -81.25 -103.14 33.42
CA HIS A 75 -80.31 -103.85 34.30
C HIS A 75 -79.64 -102.94 35.33
N GLN A 76 -79.44 -101.65 35.03
CA GLN A 76 -78.90 -100.67 35.98
C GLN A 76 -79.98 -100.18 36.95
N ALA A 77 -81.26 -100.23 36.58
CA ALA A 77 -82.36 -99.88 37.48
C ALA A 77 -82.59 -100.97 38.54
N GLU A 78 -82.48 -102.23 38.16
CA GLU A 78 -82.78 -103.40 38.99
C GLU A 78 -81.58 -103.87 39.85
N ASP A 79 -80.34 -103.70 39.36
CA ASP A 79 -79.13 -104.11 40.09
C ASP A 79 -78.40 -102.90 40.73
N PRO A 80 -78.39 -102.79 42.07
CA PRO A 80 -77.62 -101.75 42.76
C PRO A 80 -76.11 -101.81 42.46
N LEU A 81 -75.55 -103.00 42.20
CA LEU A 81 -74.13 -103.18 41.92
C LEU A 81 -73.75 -102.63 40.54
N ALA A 82 -74.58 -102.88 39.52
CA ALA A 82 -74.40 -102.32 38.19
C ALA A 82 -74.44 -100.77 38.18
N ARG A 83 -75.30 -100.16 39.01
CA ARG A 83 -75.32 -98.70 39.25
C ARG A 83 -74.03 -98.19 39.87
N ALA A 84 -73.56 -98.86 40.91
CA ALA A 84 -72.34 -98.48 41.60
C ALA A 84 -71.12 -98.57 40.67
N LEU A 85 -71.00 -99.64 39.88
CA LEU A 85 -69.91 -99.81 38.92
C LEU A 85 -69.92 -98.76 37.81
N ALA A 86 -71.10 -98.42 37.29
CA ALA A 86 -71.20 -97.41 36.24
C ALA A 86 -70.95 -95.98 36.77
N ALA A 87 -71.44 -95.66 37.97
CA ALA A 87 -71.11 -94.41 38.65
C ALA A 87 -69.61 -94.30 38.95
N ASN A 88 -68.98 -95.41 39.36
CA ASN A 88 -67.54 -95.48 39.60
C ASN A 88 -66.75 -95.21 38.30
N ARG A 89 -67.13 -95.81 37.17
CA ARG A 89 -66.51 -95.52 35.85
C ARG A 89 -66.63 -94.04 35.46
N ARG A 90 -67.76 -93.39 35.72
CA ARG A 90 -67.94 -91.95 35.46
C ARG A 90 -67.04 -91.09 36.36
N LEU A 91 -66.89 -91.47 37.63
CA LEU A 91 -65.98 -90.82 38.55
C LEU A 91 -64.52 -91.02 38.12
N SER A 92 -64.12 -92.24 37.76
CA SER A 92 -62.77 -92.53 37.25
C SER A 92 -62.46 -91.76 35.96
N ALA A 93 -63.41 -91.67 35.01
CA ALA A 93 -63.22 -90.91 33.78
C ALA A 93 -63.13 -89.40 34.04
N ARG A 94 -63.91 -88.86 34.99
CA ARG A 94 -63.81 -87.46 35.42
C ARG A 94 -62.50 -87.17 36.14
N LEU A 95 -62.03 -88.08 36.99
CA LEU A 95 -60.73 -87.96 37.65
C LEU A 95 -59.58 -88.05 36.65
N ALA A 96 -59.65 -88.93 35.64
CA ALA A 96 -58.65 -89.02 34.58
C ALA A 96 -58.63 -87.77 33.69
N ALA A 97 -59.80 -87.23 33.32
CA ALA A 97 -59.88 -85.97 32.56
C ALA A 97 -59.41 -84.75 33.38
N ALA A 98 -59.71 -84.72 34.69
CA ALA A 98 -59.19 -83.69 35.59
C ALA A 98 -57.67 -83.81 35.77
N SER A 99 -57.13 -85.04 35.87
CA SER A 99 -55.69 -85.30 35.95
C SER A 99 -54.96 -84.81 34.70
N LEU A 100 -55.44 -85.18 33.51
CA LEU A 100 -54.86 -84.73 32.23
C LEU A 100 -55.03 -83.22 32.01
N GLY A 101 -56.13 -82.63 32.48
CA GLY A 101 -56.33 -81.17 32.49
C GLY A 101 -55.30 -80.47 33.37
N SER A 102 -55.10 -80.96 34.60
CA SER A 102 -54.10 -80.41 35.52
C SER A 102 -52.67 -80.62 35.04
N GLU A 103 -52.36 -81.74 34.37
CA GLU A 103 -51.05 -82.00 33.78
C GLU A 103 -50.78 -81.08 32.58
N GLY A 104 -51.78 -80.84 31.72
CA GLY A 104 -51.69 -79.90 30.61
C GLY A 104 -51.52 -78.45 31.08
N GLU A 105 -52.26 -78.04 32.11
CA GLU A 105 -52.13 -76.73 32.75
C GLU A 105 -50.75 -76.54 33.40
N ASN A 106 -50.23 -77.57 34.08
CA ASN A 106 -48.87 -77.54 34.65
C ASN A 106 -47.78 -77.44 33.58
N LEU A 107 -47.92 -78.13 32.44
CA LEU A 107 -46.98 -78.02 31.31
C LEU A 107 -47.05 -76.65 30.63
N HIS A 108 -48.24 -76.08 30.49
CA HIS A 108 -48.39 -74.70 29.99
C HIS A 108 -47.78 -73.69 30.95
N GLN A 109 -48.05 -73.79 32.25
CA GLN A 109 -47.41 -72.92 33.25
C GLN A 109 -45.89 -73.03 33.24
N SER A 110 -45.34 -74.25 33.18
CA SER A 110 -43.88 -74.43 33.11
C SER A 110 -43.28 -73.81 31.85
N ARG A 111 -43.96 -73.90 30.70
CA ARG A 111 -43.49 -73.32 29.44
C ARG A 111 -43.59 -71.79 29.47
N ASP A 112 -44.68 -71.26 30.01
CA ASP A 112 -44.87 -69.81 30.15
C ASP A 112 -43.83 -69.22 31.10
N GLU A 113 -43.53 -69.89 32.21
CA GLU A 113 -42.44 -69.51 33.13
C GLU A 113 -41.06 -69.49 32.44
N GLU A 114 -40.78 -70.46 31.57
CA GLU A 114 -39.52 -70.51 30.83
C GLU A 114 -39.42 -69.37 29.79
N VAL A 115 -40.51 -69.09 29.08
CA VAL A 115 -40.60 -67.96 28.14
C VAL A 115 -40.47 -66.62 28.87
N ILE A 116 -41.10 -66.47 30.03
CA ILE A 116 -40.98 -65.26 30.85
C ILE A 116 -39.53 -65.06 31.29
N LYS A 117 -38.86 -66.11 31.81
CA LYS A 117 -37.45 -66.04 32.21
C LYS A 117 -36.53 -65.67 31.05
N ASP A 118 -36.74 -66.23 29.86
CA ASP A 118 -35.98 -65.90 28.66
C ASP A 118 -36.21 -64.45 28.21
N LEU A 119 -37.45 -63.97 28.22
CA LEU A 119 -37.79 -62.59 27.90
C LEU A 119 -37.22 -61.60 28.91
N GLU A 120 -37.27 -61.92 30.21
CA GLU A 120 -36.64 -61.12 31.27
C GLU A 120 -35.13 -61.05 31.09
N ALA A 121 -34.48 -62.18 30.77
CA ALA A 121 -33.05 -62.22 30.50
C ALA A 121 -32.67 -61.39 29.26
N LYS A 122 -33.44 -61.49 28.18
CA LYS A 122 -33.26 -60.69 26.96
C LYS A 122 -33.48 -59.20 27.22
N LEU A 123 -34.51 -58.85 27.98
CA LEU A 123 -34.79 -57.47 28.37
C LEU A 123 -33.67 -56.90 29.24
N ALA A 124 -33.19 -57.67 30.21
CA ALA A 124 -32.05 -57.28 31.06
C ALA A 124 -30.77 -57.07 30.22
N ALA A 125 -30.47 -57.99 29.29
CA ALA A 125 -29.33 -57.85 28.39
C ALA A 125 -29.45 -56.64 27.46
N ALA A 126 -30.64 -56.38 26.91
CA ALA A 126 -30.91 -55.21 26.08
C ALA A 126 -30.76 -53.92 26.89
N ASN A 127 -31.31 -53.85 28.10
CA ASN A 127 -31.19 -52.71 29.00
C ASN A 127 -29.73 -52.44 29.37
N GLN A 128 -28.94 -53.48 29.64
CA GLN A 128 -27.51 -53.33 29.91
C GLN A 128 -26.77 -52.79 28.69
N THR A 129 -27.11 -53.27 27.49
CA THR A 129 -26.49 -52.81 26.24
C THR A 129 -26.81 -51.33 25.99
N VAL A 130 -28.07 -50.93 26.18
CA VAL A 130 -28.49 -49.52 26.07
C VAL A 130 -27.78 -48.66 27.11
N ALA A 131 -27.64 -49.13 28.36
CA ALA A 131 -26.92 -48.40 29.40
C ALA A 131 -25.44 -48.16 29.02
N ASN A 132 -24.76 -49.19 28.50
CA ASN A 132 -23.38 -49.09 28.04
C ASN A 132 -23.24 -48.12 26.85
N LEU A 133 -24.15 -48.17 25.88
CA LEU A 133 -24.16 -47.25 24.74
C LEU A 133 -24.43 -45.80 25.17
N CYS A 134 -25.36 -45.58 26.09
CA CYS A 134 -25.62 -44.26 26.66
C CYS A 134 -24.38 -43.70 27.36
N GLN A 135 -23.69 -44.50 28.17
CA GLN A 135 -22.44 -44.09 28.82
C GLN A 135 -21.36 -43.72 27.81
N SER A 136 -21.12 -44.59 26.81
CA SER A 136 -20.13 -44.33 25.76
C SER A 136 -20.44 -43.05 24.97
N ARG A 137 -21.72 -42.83 24.62
CA ARG A 137 -22.15 -41.62 23.92
C ARG A 137 -21.97 -40.38 24.78
N ASP A 138 -22.29 -40.45 26.07
CA ASP A 138 -22.16 -39.32 26.97
C ASP A 138 -20.68 -38.95 27.22
N GLU A 139 -19.78 -39.93 27.20
CA GLU A 139 -18.33 -39.71 27.19
C GLU A 139 -17.84 -39.05 25.89
N GLU A 140 -18.27 -39.54 24.73
CA GLU A 140 -17.94 -38.94 23.44
C GLU A 140 -18.43 -37.49 23.34
N VAL A 141 -19.68 -37.22 23.75
CA VAL A 141 -20.24 -35.86 23.79
C VAL A 141 -19.43 -34.96 24.73
N ARG A 142 -18.96 -35.49 25.87
CA ARG A 142 -18.11 -34.74 26.80
C ARG A 142 -16.76 -34.41 26.18
N ASP A 143 -16.11 -35.36 25.51
CA ASP A 143 -14.83 -35.13 24.82
C ASP A 143 -14.99 -34.11 23.67
N LEU A 144 -16.01 -34.26 22.83
CA LEU A 144 -16.28 -33.33 21.73
C LEU A 144 -16.56 -31.90 22.24
N ARG A 145 -17.31 -31.76 23.34
CA ARG A 145 -17.53 -30.45 23.98
C ARG A 145 -16.23 -29.86 24.51
N ALA A 146 -15.38 -30.66 25.15
CA ALA A 146 -14.08 -30.19 25.63
C ALA A 146 -13.19 -29.72 24.47
N ARG A 147 -13.16 -30.46 23.36
CA ARG A 147 -12.43 -30.08 22.14
C ARG A 147 -12.97 -28.79 21.51
N LEU A 148 -14.30 -28.63 21.46
CA LEU A 148 -14.92 -27.41 20.94
C LEU A 148 -14.50 -26.20 21.77
N VAL A 149 -14.59 -26.29 23.10
CA VAL A 149 -14.17 -25.21 24.01
C VAL A 149 -12.68 -24.89 23.85
N ALA A 150 -11.82 -25.91 23.74
CA ALA A 150 -10.39 -25.70 23.52
C ALA A 150 -10.10 -25.02 22.16
N ALA A 151 -10.82 -25.40 21.10
CA ALA A 151 -10.71 -24.76 19.80
C ALA A 151 -11.20 -23.31 19.83
N ASP A 152 -12.33 -23.03 20.50
CA ASP A 152 -12.85 -21.68 20.67
C ASP A 152 -11.86 -20.79 21.42
N GLN A 153 -11.25 -21.29 22.51
CA GLN A 153 -10.20 -20.59 23.24
C GLN A 153 -8.96 -20.32 22.36
N ALA A 154 -8.50 -21.32 21.61
CA ALA A 154 -7.36 -21.15 20.71
C ALA A 154 -7.63 -20.10 19.62
N THR A 155 -8.83 -20.10 19.04
CA THR A 155 -9.21 -19.08 18.05
C THR A 155 -9.37 -17.68 18.67
N GLY A 156 -9.86 -17.60 19.91
CA GLY A 156 -9.90 -16.36 20.70
C GLY A 156 -8.51 -15.78 20.90
N ASN A 157 -7.57 -16.57 21.41
CA ASN A 157 -6.18 -16.15 21.64
C ASN A 157 -5.50 -15.69 20.34
N LEU A 158 -5.75 -16.39 19.22
CA LEU A 158 -5.22 -15.98 17.92
C LEU A 158 -5.81 -14.65 17.43
N ARG A 159 -7.10 -14.41 17.65
CA ARG A 159 -7.74 -13.12 17.32
C ARG A 159 -7.14 -11.99 18.14
N GLU A 160 -7.02 -12.17 19.45
CA GLU A 160 -6.42 -11.17 20.35
C GLU A 160 -4.97 -10.85 19.95
N SER A 161 -4.17 -11.87 19.66
CA SER A 161 -2.80 -11.69 19.18
C SER A 161 -2.73 -10.92 17.85
N ARG A 162 -3.63 -11.20 16.91
CA ARG A 162 -3.69 -10.47 15.63
C ARG A 162 -4.15 -9.03 15.82
N ASP A 163 -5.11 -8.79 16.70
CA ASP A 163 -5.60 -7.45 16.98
C ASP A 163 -4.53 -6.59 17.66
N GLU A 164 -3.69 -7.19 18.52
CA GLU A 164 -2.50 -6.54 19.08
C GLU A 164 -1.48 -6.18 18.00
N GLU A 165 -1.14 -7.13 17.11
CA GLU A 165 -0.21 -6.89 16.01
C GLU A 165 -0.72 -5.80 15.06
N VAL A 166 -2.02 -5.80 14.75
CA VAL A 166 -2.65 -4.75 13.93
C VAL A 166 -2.56 -3.39 14.63
N ARG A 167 -2.74 -3.33 15.96
CA ARG A 167 -2.60 -2.08 16.72
C ARG A 167 -1.15 -1.58 16.72
N ASP A 168 -0.17 -2.45 16.93
CA ASP A 168 1.25 -2.10 16.85
C ASP A 168 1.63 -1.60 15.44
N LEU A 169 1.26 -2.33 14.39
CA LEU A 169 1.54 -1.93 13.01
C LEU A 169 0.90 -0.58 12.65
N LYS A 170 -0.33 -0.32 13.11
CA LYS A 170 -0.97 0.99 12.93
C LYS A 170 -0.21 2.10 13.65
N ALA A 171 0.25 1.86 14.88
CA ALA A 171 1.04 2.83 15.63
C ALA A 171 2.38 3.12 14.94
N ARG A 172 3.07 2.08 14.45
CA ARG A 172 4.32 2.21 13.69
C ARG A 172 4.13 2.95 12.38
N LEU A 173 3.04 2.69 11.65
CA LEU A 173 2.70 3.40 10.43
C LEU A 173 2.45 4.88 10.72
N ALA A 174 1.65 5.21 11.74
CA ALA A 174 1.40 6.60 12.13
C ALA A 174 2.69 7.34 12.54
N ALA A 175 3.59 6.68 13.28
CA ALA A 175 4.89 7.25 13.63
C ALA A 175 5.78 7.47 12.40
N ALA A 176 5.77 6.55 11.44
CA ALA A 176 6.50 6.69 10.17
C ALA A 176 5.95 7.84 9.33
N ASP A 177 4.62 7.97 9.23
CA ASP A 177 3.95 9.06 8.51
C ASP A 177 4.27 10.43 9.14
N GLN A 178 4.24 10.53 10.47
CA GLN A 178 4.63 11.75 11.18
C GLN A 178 6.10 12.10 10.91
N THR A 179 6.99 11.11 10.93
CA THR A 179 8.42 11.32 10.65
C THR A 179 8.61 11.80 9.21
N ALA A 180 7.91 11.19 8.25
CA ALA A 180 7.96 11.60 6.85
C ALA A 180 7.41 13.02 6.64
N ALA A 181 6.34 13.40 7.33
CA ALA A 181 5.78 14.75 7.30
C ALA A 181 6.79 15.79 7.84
N ASN A 182 7.40 15.51 8.99
CA ASN A 182 8.41 16.39 9.59
C ASN A 182 9.63 16.57 8.67
N LEU A 183 10.10 15.48 8.02
CA LEU A 183 11.22 15.55 7.09
C LEU A 183 10.88 16.37 5.83
N ARG A 184 9.65 16.26 5.31
CA ARG A 184 9.20 17.09 4.18
C ARG A 184 9.18 18.56 4.57
N GLN A 185 8.58 18.88 5.72
CA GLN A 185 8.53 20.25 6.23
C GLN A 185 9.94 20.83 6.41
N SER A 186 10.84 20.09 7.06
CA SER A 186 12.22 20.53 7.26
C SER A 186 12.96 20.81 5.93
N ARG A 187 12.75 19.96 4.91
CA ARG A 187 13.32 20.17 3.57
C ARG A 187 12.73 21.40 2.88
N ASP A 188 11.44 21.64 3.02
CA ASP A 188 10.77 22.81 2.42
C ASP A 188 11.24 24.12 3.09
N GLU A 189 11.41 24.10 4.41
CA GLU A 189 11.99 25.22 5.18
C GLU A 189 13.44 25.49 4.76
N GLU A 190 14.27 24.45 4.63
CA GLU A 190 15.66 24.57 4.17
C GLU A 190 15.74 25.09 2.73
N ALA A 191 14.90 24.58 1.82
CA ALA A 191 14.83 25.03 0.44
C ALA A 191 14.44 26.52 0.36
N THR A 192 13.48 26.94 1.19
CA THR A 192 13.05 28.33 1.29
C THR A 192 14.17 29.23 1.83
N ALA A 193 14.86 28.78 2.89
CA ALA A 193 15.99 29.50 3.46
C ALA A 193 17.13 29.67 2.43
N ASN A 194 17.47 28.59 1.71
CA ASN A 194 18.49 28.62 0.66
C ASN A 194 18.10 29.55 -0.49
N ARG A 195 16.83 29.53 -0.92
CA ARG A 195 16.32 30.45 -1.94
C ARG A 195 16.45 31.91 -1.51
N ASN A 196 16.11 32.22 -0.26
CA ASN A 196 16.22 33.58 0.29
C ASN A 196 17.68 34.03 0.43
N LEU A 197 18.57 33.13 0.84
CA LEU A 197 20.02 33.39 0.92
C LEU A 197 20.59 33.71 -0.47
N LEU A 198 20.25 32.89 -1.47
CA LEU A 198 20.69 33.11 -2.85
C LEU A 198 20.14 34.42 -3.41
N ALA A 199 18.86 34.73 -3.20
CA ALA A 199 18.27 36.00 -3.62
C ALA A 199 19.00 37.20 -3.00
N THR A 200 19.33 37.14 -1.71
CA THR A 200 20.10 38.19 -1.02
C THR A 200 21.49 38.35 -1.61
N ARG A 201 22.18 37.24 -1.91
CA ARG A 201 23.52 37.25 -2.51
C ARG A 201 23.51 37.82 -3.92
N VAL A 202 22.52 37.45 -4.74
CA VAL A 202 22.34 38.00 -6.09
C VAL A 202 22.10 39.50 -6.01
N ALA A 203 21.19 39.96 -5.16
CA ALA A 203 20.92 41.39 -4.99
C ALA A 203 22.17 42.17 -4.52
N ALA A 204 22.98 41.59 -3.63
CA ALA A 204 24.25 42.18 -3.22
C ALA A 204 25.26 42.25 -4.38
N ALA A 205 25.41 41.17 -5.13
CA ALA A 205 26.28 41.12 -6.31
C ALA A 205 25.86 42.15 -7.36
N GLU A 206 24.55 42.28 -7.63
CA GLU A 206 24.01 43.28 -8.56
C GLU A 206 24.34 44.71 -8.12
N ARG A 207 24.18 45.03 -6.83
CA ARG A 207 24.58 46.34 -6.28
C ARG A 207 26.07 46.60 -6.48
N THR A 208 26.93 45.63 -6.21
CA THR A 208 28.37 45.77 -6.43
C THR A 208 28.70 45.96 -7.91
N ALA A 209 28.04 45.22 -8.81
CA ALA A 209 28.25 45.34 -10.26
C ALA A 209 27.81 46.70 -10.80
N VAL A 210 26.73 47.29 -10.26
CA VAL A 210 26.32 48.66 -10.60
C VAL A 210 27.35 49.68 -10.10
N SER A 211 27.80 49.54 -8.85
CA SER A 211 28.85 50.40 -8.28
C SER A 211 30.13 50.38 -9.14
N LEU A 212 30.64 49.19 -9.46
CA LEU A 212 31.84 49.03 -10.29
C LEU A 212 31.65 49.58 -11.71
N ARG A 213 30.46 49.41 -12.31
CA ARG A 213 30.14 50.02 -13.61
C ARG A 213 30.19 51.55 -13.54
N SER A 214 29.64 52.15 -12.49
CA SER A 214 29.67 53.60 -12.29
C SER A 214 31.08 54.14 -12.05
N GLU A 215 31.90 53.41 -11.29
CA GLU A 215 33.29 53.77 -11.02
C GLU A 215 34.13 53.67 -12.28
N ARG A 216 33.96 52.59 -13.06
CA ARG A 216 34.60 52.43 -14.37
C ARG A 216 34.27 53.59 -15.31
N ALA A 217 33.00 53.96 -15.45
CA ALA A 217 32.59 55.08 -16.30
C ALA A 217 33.13 56.43 -15.79
N ARG A 218 33.36 56.59 -14.48
CA ARG A 218 34.04 57.76 -13.92
C ARG A 218 35.52 57.77 -14.27
N LEU A 219 36.21 56.63 -14.17
CA LEU A 219 37.63 56.52 -14.49
C LEU A 219 37.89 56.70 -15.99
N GLU A 220 37.05 56.14 -16.85
CA GLU A 220 37.13 56.34 -18.31
C GLU A 220 37.04 57.83 -18.67
N ARG A 221 36.07 58.57 -18.10
CA ARG A 221 35.97 60.03 -18.29
C ARG A 221 37.21 60.80 -17.80
N ARG A 222 37.81 60.38 -16.68
CA ARG A 222 39.05 61.00 -16.16
C ARG A 222 40.23 60.74 -17.09
N LEU A 223 40.32 59.53 -17.64
CA LEU A 223 41.36 59.16 -18.59
C LEU A 223 41.23 60.00 -19.87
N GLU A 224 40.03 60.08 -20.45
CA GLU A 224 39.78 60.91 -21.63
C GLU A 224 40.13 62.38 -21.40
N ALA A 225 39.78 62.94 -20.23
CA ALA A 225 40.14 64.32 -19.88
C ALA A 225 41.66 64.51 -19.81
N SER A 226 42.38 63.59 -19.16
CA SER A 226 43.84 63.63 -19.07
C SER A 226 44.51 63.48 -20.44
N GLU A 227 43.97 62.63 -21.32
CA GLU A 227 44.47 62.48 -22.69
C GLU A 227 44.27 63.76 -23.52
N ARG A 228 43.13 64.45 -23.36
CA ARG A 228 42.89 65.75 -24.00
C ARG A 228 43.86 66.82 -23.51
N GLU A 229 44.09 66.90 -22.19
CA GLU A 229 45.08 67.83 -21.60
C GLU A 229 46.49 67.55 -22.13
N ARG A 230 46.90 66.27 -22.19
CA ARG A 230 48.19 65.88 -22.76
C ARG A 230 48.30 66.28 -24.24
N ALA A 231 47.24 66.08 -25.03
CA ALA A 231 47.22 66.49 -26.43
C ALA A 231 47.30 68.02 -26.59
N GLU A 232 46.64 68.79 -25.73
CA GLU A 232 46.73 70.25 -25.72
C GLU A 232 48.14 70.73 -25.34
N LEU A 233 48.72 70.18 -24.28
CA LEU A 233 50.10 70.49 -23.88
C LEU A 233 51.10 70.10 -24.98
N ALA A 234 50.91 68.97 -25.64
CA ALA A 234 51.74 68.57 -26.78
C ALA A 234 51.64 69.57 -27.93
N ARG A 235 50.43 70.09 -28.24
CA ARG A 235 50.23 71.15 -29.24
C ARG A 235 50.94 72.45 -28.84
N LYS A 236 50.79 72.90 -27.60
CA LYS A 236 51.46 74.11 -27.08
C LYS A 236 52.98 73.97 -27.13
N ASN A 237 53.52 72.82 -26.73
CA ASN A 237 54.95 72.54 -26.82
C ASN A 237 55.45 72.56 -28.26
N ALA A 238 54.70 71.98 -29.20
CA ALA A 238 55.04 72.03 -30.63
C ALA A 238 55.01 73.47 -31.18
N GLU A 239 54.06 74.29 -30.76
CA GLU A 239 53.98 75.71 -31.14
C GLU A 239 55.16 76.51 -30.57
N LEU A 240 55.48 76.34 -29.29
CA LEU A 240 56.63 76.98 -28.65
C LEU A 240 57.94 76.54 -29.32
N ALA A 241 58.10 75.26 -29.63
CA ALA A 241 59.27 74.76 -30.38
C ALA A 241 59.40 75.45 -31.75
N ARG A 242 58.29 75.63 -32.49
CA ARG A 242 58.30 76.38 -33.76
C ARG A 242 58.68 77.85 -33.57
N LYS A 243 58.12 78.52 -32.57
CA LYS A 243 58.45 79.93 -32.25
C LYS A 243 59.92 80.09 -31.86
N ASN A 244 60.48 79.15 -31.10
CA ASN A 244 61.90 79.16 -30.75
C ASN A 244 62.77 79.00 -31.99
N VAL A 245 62.47 78.03 -32.87
CA VAL A 245 63.21 77.84 -34.12
C VAL A 245 63.14 79.08 -35.02
N GLU A 246 61.96 79.73 -35.12
CA GLU A 246 61.79 80.97 -35.88
C GLU A 246 62.53 82.15 -35.24
N GLY A 247 62.51 82.26 -33.91
CA GLY A 247 63.29 83.24 -33.15
C GLY A 247 64.80 83.05 -33.37
N ASP A 248 65.29 81.82 -33.29
CA ASP A 248 66.69 81.47 -33.55
C ASP A 248 67.08 81.75 -35.01
N ARG A 249 66.15 81.54 -35.95
CA ARG A 249 66.35 81.86 -37.36
C ARG A 249 66.43 83.37 -37.58
N THR A 250 65.45 84.13 -37.10
CA THR A 250 65.42 85.59 -37.27
C THR A 250 66.61 86.27 -36.60
N THR A 251 67.02 85.83 -35.41
CA THR A 251 68.23 86.31 -34.74
C THR A 251 69.50 85.95 -35.52
N ARG A 252 69.61 84.72 -36.05
CA ARG A 252 70.72 84.33 -36.93
C ARG A 252 70.77 85.20 -38.19
N ASP A 253 69.65 85.37 -38.88
CA ASP A 253 69.57 86.15 -40.12
C ASP A 253 69.93 87.62 -39.85
N ALA A 254 69.49 88.20 -38.73
CA ALA A 254 69.86 89.56 -38.33
C ALA A 254 71.37 89.69 -38.04
N LEU A 255 71.94 88.74 -37.30
CA LEU A 255 73.38 88.70 -37.03
C LEU A 255 74.20 88.51 -38.32
N GLU A 256 73.69 87.75 -39.30
CA GLU A 256 74.35 87.55 -40.60
C GLU A 256 74.33 88.84 -41.44
N VAL A 257 73.24 89.60 -41.41
CA VAL A 257 73.16 90.93 -42.04
C VAL A 257 74.13 91.90 -41.37
N GLU A 258 74.13 92.00 -40.04
CA GLU A 258 75.03 92.87 -39.29
C GLU A 258 76.50 92.50 -39.54
N ALA A 259 76.83 91.21 -39.51
CA ALA A 259 78.17 90.72 -39.86
C ALA A 259 78.56 91.08 -41.30
N SER A 260 77.62 90.96 -42.25
CA SER A 260 77.84 91.33 -43.65
C SER A 260 78.06 92.84 -43.84
N GLU A 261 77.33 93.67 -43.09
CA GLU A 261 77.50 95.12 -43.09
C GLU A 261 78.83 95.55 -42.48
N LEU A 262 79.23 94.96 -41.36
CA LEU A 262 80.54 95.17 -40.75
C LEU A 262 81.67 94.76 -41.70
N LEU A 263 81.58 93.58 -42.33
CA LEU A 263 82.55 93.13 -43.33
C LEU A 263 82.63 94.07 -44.54
N ARG A 264 81.49 94.57 -45.04
CA ARG A 264 81.44 95.54 -46.14
C ARG A 264 82.05 96.88 -45.72
N GLY A 265 81.74 97.35 -44.52
CA GLY A 265 82.32 98.55 -43.91
C GLY A 265 83.83 98.43 -43.78
N GLU A 266 84.34 97.32 -43.25
CA GLU A 266 85.79 97.04 -43.20
C GLU A 266 86.43 97.02 -44.58
N GLN A 267 85.78 96.42 -45.59
CA GLN A 267 86.31 96.37 -46.94
C GLN A 267 86.32 97.76 -47.59
N GLN A 268 85.30 98.58 -47.34
CA GLN A 268 85.27 99.98 -47.75
C GLN A 268 86.37 100.79 -47.05
N GLU A 269 86.58 100.61 -45.75
CA GLU A 269 87.69 101.24 -45.04
C GLU A 269 89.05 100.80 -45.58
N ARG A 270 89.26 99.50 -45.81
CA ARG A 270 90.51 98.99 -46.40
C ARG A 270 90.73 99.56 -47.80
N SER A 271 89.69 99.65 -48.62
CA SER A 271 89.80 100.24 -49.97
C SER A 271 90.03 101.76 -49.92
N ALA A 272 89.39 102.49 -49.01
CA ALA A 272 89.62 103.91 -48.77
C ALA A 272 91.06 104.16 -48.28
N ARG A 273 91.57 103.36 -47.33
CA ARG A 273 92.97 103.42 -46.87
C ARG A 273 93.93 103.11 -48.02
N ALA A 274 93.64 102.10 -48.84
CA ALA A 274 94.45 101.77 -50.01
C ALA A 274 94.47 102.91 -51.06
N LEU A 275 93.32 103.56 -51.30
CA LEU A 275 93.22 104.73 -52.18
C LEU A 275 93.97 105.93 -51.60
N GLN A 276 93.89 106.16 -50.29
CA GLN A 276 94.64 107.22 -49.61
C GLN A 276 96.14 106.97 -49.67
N GLU A 277 96.60 105.75 -49.40
CA GLU A 277 98.00 105.36 -49.58
C GLU A 277 98.47 105.53 -51.03
N ALA A 278 97.62 105.15 -52.01
CA ALA A 278 97.91 105.35 -53.42
C ALA A 278 98.01 106.84 -53.77
N ALA A 279 97.12 107.68 -53.25
CA ALA A 279 97.14 109.13 -53.41
C ALA A 279 98.37 109.76 -52.74
N GLU A 280 98.79 109.29 -51.57
CA GLU A 280 100.03 109.72 -50.92
C GLU A 280 101.27 109.30 -51.72
N ARG A 281 101.30 108.07 -52.26
CA ARG A 281 102.36 107.62 -53.16
C ARG A 281 102.39 108.49 -54.42
N ALA A 282 101.24 108.77 -55.03
CA ALA A 282 101.12 109.66 -56.17
C ALA A 282 101.63 111.08 -55.84
N GLY A 283 101.22 111.65 -54.70
CA GLY A 283 101.71 112.95 -54.22
C GLY A 283 103.22 112.97 -53.96
N LYS A 284 103.80 111.88 -53.43
CA LYS A 284 105.26 111.72 -53.30
C LYS A 284 105.94 111.63 -54.67
N THR A 285 105.35 110.94 -55.65
CA THR A 285 105.88 110.90 -57.03
C THR A 285 105.76 112.26 -57.73
N GLU A 286 104.71 113.04 -57.45
CA GLU A 286 104.51 114.36 -58.02
C GLU A 286 105.49 115.39 -57.41
N LYS A 287 105.76 115.31 -56.09
CA LYS A 287 106.84 116.07 -55.45
C LYS A 287 108.22 115.67 -56.00
N LYS A 288 108.46 114.37 -56.26
CA LYS A 288 109.67 113.92 -56.97
C LYS A 288 109.75 114.46 -58.40
N LYS A 289 108.65 114.51 -59.16
CA LYS A 289 108.62 115.14 -60.50
C LYS A 289 108.89 116.63 -60.44
N LYS A 290 108.29 117.38 -59.51
CA LYS A 290 108.53 118.82 -59.34
C LYS A 290 109.96 119.12 -58.92
N THR A 291 110.54 118.32 -58.03
CA THR A 291 111.96 118.46 -57.65
C THR A 291 112.89 118.11 -58.82
N LEU A 292 112.60 117.04 -59.58
CA LEU A 292 113.34 116.72 -60.81
C LEU A 292 113.20 117.80 -61.88
N SER A 293 112.02 118.40 -62.05
CA SER A 293 111.78 119.53 -62.95
C SER A 293 112.52 120.79 -62.50
N ALA A 294 112.59 121.07 -61.19
CA ALA A 294 113.37 122.17 -60.66
C ALA A 294 114.89 121.96 -60.83
N VAL A 295 115.36 120.71 -60.71
CA VAL A 295 116.74 120.32 -61.04
C VAL A 295 117.01 120.47 -62.55
N ALA A 296 116.07 120.04 -63.40
CA ALA A 296 116.15 120.19 -64.85
C ALA A 296 116.17 121.66 -65.29
N GLU A 297 115.38 122.54 -64.65
CA GLU A 297 115.40 123.98 -64.91
C GLU A 297 116.67 124.66 -64.36
N ARG A 298 117.23 124.20 -63.24
CA ARG A 298 118.58 124.64 -62.80
C ARG A 298 119.66 124.22 -63.79
N LEU A 299 119.60 123.00 -64.33
CA LEU A 299 120.53 122.51 -65.35
C LEU A 299 120.38 123.29 -66.66
N LYS A 300 119.15 123.54 -67.11
CA LYS A 300 118.86 124.40 -68.27
C LYS A 300 119.37 125.82 -68.07
N SER A 301 119.18 126.41 -66.89
CA SER A 301 119.71 127.75 -66.59
C SER A 301 121.24 127.76 -66.59
N LYS A 302 121.90 126.73 -66.06
CA LYS A 302 123.37 126.56 -66.14
C LYS A 302 123.87 126.43 -67.59
N LEU A 303 123.17 125.65 -68.41
CA LEU A 303 123.45 125.53 -69.84
C LEU A 303 123.24 126.85 -70.60
N ARG A 304 122.22 127.63 -70.22
CA ARG A 304 121.91 128.94 -70.83
C ARG A 304 122.94 130.01 -70.48
N VAL A 305 123.56 129.94 -69.30
CA VAL A 305 124.69 130.80 -68.90
C VAL A 305 125.97 130.42 -69.65
N MET A 306 126.20 129.12 -69.94
CA MET A 306 127.34 128.69 -70.74
C MET A 306 127.27 129.08 -72.22
N TRP A 307 126.07 129.27 -72.80
CA TRP A 307 125.88 129.51 -74.24
C TRP A 307 125.78 130.98 -74.66
N ARG A 308 125.93 131.96 -73.75
CA ARG A 308 125.97 133.40 -74.09
C ARG A 308 127.28 134.10 -73.70
N GLY A 309 128.34 133.31 -73.48
CA GLY A 309 129.70 133.79 -73.22
C GLY A 309 130.69 133.51 -74.36
N ALA A 310 130.21 133.29 -75.59
CA ALA A 310 131.02 133.07 -76.79
C ALA A 310 130.48 133.91 -77.95
#